data_AF-A0A7W2HGW5-F1
#
_entry.id   AF-A0A7W2HGW5-F1
#
_cell.length_a   1.000
_cell.length_b   1.000
_cell.length_c   1.000
_cell.angle_alpha   90.00
_cell.angle_beta   90.00
_cell.angle_gamma   90.00
#
_symmetry.space_group_name_H-M   'P 1'
#
loop_
_entity.id
_entity.type
_entity.pdbx_description
1 polymer ?
#
loop_
_entity_poly.entity_id
_entity_poly.type
_entity_poly.pdbx_seq_one_letter_code
_entity_poly.pdbx_strand_id
1 'polypeptide(L)'
;MTAFTADMADPDRAPYRVLRADDTAHIVTDRATGITGYAVFEETRSLSGGVVRAVDTPVLLLTRADGDALVLSVCDPDLRLYEGRDEAQYEKGEYTGHWSPYSRPWLTSPSTPHMVRVTLEGRWRAQPGAPCTTVVDGDRTVVGFRTVDGRPVQVRLTKES
;
A
#
# COMPACT_ATOMS: atom_id res chain seq x y z
N MET A 1 23.00 19.79 7.97
CA MET A 1 21.95 20.19 7.01
C MET A 1 22.50 20.53 5.64
N THR A 2 23.56 21.34 5.52
CA THR A 2 24.08 21.81 4.21
C THR A 2 24.43 20.70 3.22
N ALA A 3 25.04 19.60 3.68
CA ALA A 3 25.37 18.45 2.84
C ALA A 3 24.12 17.77 2.24
N PHE A 4 23.11 17.49 3.07
CA PHE A 4 21.84 16.89 2.62
C PHE A 4 21.13 17.77 1.59
N THR A 5 21.09 19.08 1.80
CA THR A 5 20.49 20.02 0.84
C THR A 5 21.25 20.01 -0.50
N ALA A 6 22.59 19.98 -0.45
CA ALA A 6 23.41 19.90 -1.66
C ALA A 6 23.21 18.56 -2.40
N ASP A 7 23.09 17.45 -1.66
CA ASP A 7 22.84 16.13 -2.24
C ASP A 7 21.45 16.06 -2.87
N MET A 8 20.43 16.65 -2.24
CA MET A 8 19.07 16.73 -2.80
C MET A 8 18.96 17.59 -4.06
N ALA A 9 19.89 18.53 -4.27
CA ALA A 9 19.92 19.36 -5.48
C ALA A 9 20.43 18.62 -6.71
N ASP A 10 21.12 17.49 -6.51
CA ASP A 10 21.64 16.61 -7.56
C ASP A 10 20.83 15.30 -7.59
N PRO A 11 20.00 15.05 -8.61
CA PRO A 11 19.17 13.84 -8.69
C PRO A 11 19.94 12.52 -8.56
N ASP A 12 21.23 12.47 -8.94
CA ASP A 12 22.06 11.27 -8.87
C ASP A 12 22.62 11.02 -7.47
N ARG A 13 22.74 12.08 -6.67
CA ARG A 13 23.28 12.04 -5.29
C ARG A 13 22.18 12.10 -4.24
N ALA A 14 20.97 12.52 -4.61
CA ALA A 14 19.83 12.60 -3.70
C ALA A 14 19.61 11.25 -3.00
N PRO A 15 19.58 11.21 -1.65
CA PRO A 15 19.49 9.96 -0.89
C PRO A 15 18.23 9.13 -1.19
N TYR A 16 17.18 9.78 -1.69
CA TYR A 16 15.98 9.12 -2.20
C TYR A 16 15.56 9.75 -3.53
N ARG A 17 14.71 9.05 -4.27
CA ARG A 17 14.08 9.55 -5.50
C ARG A 17 12.57 9.42 -5.43
N VAL A 18 11.88 10.50 -5.76
CA VAL A 18 10.43 10.48 -5.98
C VAL A 18 10.17 9.88 -7.36
N LEU A 19 9.47 8.75 -7.41
CA LEU A 19 9.12 8.03 -8.62
C LEU A 19 7.74 8.46 -9.14
N ARG A 20 6.84 8.83 -8.22
CA ARG A 20 5.51 9.35 -8.52
C ARG A 20 5.04 10.24 -7.36
N ALA A 21 4.38 11.34 -7.68
CA ALA A 21 3.75 12.23 -6.71
C ALA A 21 2.55 12.92 -7.37
N ASP A 22 1.40 12.24 -7.34
CA ASP A 22 0.14 12.73 -7.86
C ASP A 22 -1.04 12.25 -7.00
N ASP A 23 -2.26 12.53 -7.47
CA ASP A 23 -3.52 12.18 -6.83
C ASP A 23 -3.80 10.67 -6.74
N THR A 24 -3.20 9.86 -7.61
CA THR A 24 -3.31 8.40 -7.53
C THR A 24 -2.35 7.81 -6.49
N ALA A 25 -1.08 8.22 -6.51
CA ALA A 25 -0.08 7.63 -5.61
C ALA A 25 1.16 8.51 -5.37
N HIS A 26 1.72 8.36 -4.17
CA HIS A 26 3.07 8.79 -3.85
C HIS A 26 4.00 7.59 -3.77
N ILE A 27 5.05 7.59 -4.59
CA ILE A 27 6.02 6.49 -4.66
C ILE A 27 7.43 7.06 -4.53
N VAL A 28 8.17 6.56 -3.54
CA VAL A 28 9.52 7.02 -3.21
C VAL A 28 10.43 5.82 -3.02
N THR A 29 11.62 5.87 -3.61
CA THR A 29 12.66 4.86 -3.40
C THR A 29 13.82 5.46 -2.63
N ASP A 30 14.22 4.81 -1.55
CA ASP A 30 15.40 5.14 -0.77
C ASP A 30 16.62 4.40 -1.32
N ARG A 31 17.69 5.15 -1.63
CA ARG A 31 18.87 4.58 -2.28
C ARG A 31 19.71 3.72 -1.33
N ALA A 32 19.78 4.11 -0.06
CA ALA A 32 20.64 3.45 0.91
C ALA A 32 20.13 2.04 1.26
N THR A 33 18.81 1.88 1.37
CA THR A 33 18.17 0.61 1.75
C THR A 33 17.60 -0.18 0.57
N GLY A 34 17.41 0.47 -0.59
CA GLY A 34 16.72 -0.11 -1.74
C GLY A 34 15.21 -0.32 -1.53
N ILE A 35 14.66 0.23 -0.43
CA ILE A 35 13.23 0.15 -0.14
C ILE A 35 12.50 1.15 -1.03
N THR A 36 11.43 0.69 -1.67
CA THR A 36 10.47 1.56 -2.36
C THR A 36 9.16 1.53 -1.58
N GLY A 37 8.72 2.71 -1.15
CA GLY A 37 7.43 2.89 -0.50
C GLY A 37 6.37 3.41 -1.47
N TYR A 38 5.14 2.93 -1.30
CA TYR A 38 3.98 3.30 -2.07
C TYR A 38 2.87 3.69 -1.09
N ALA A 39 2.36 4.90 -1.23
CA ALA A 39 1.06 5.29 -0.68
C ALA A 39 0.12 5.44 -1.88
N VAL A 40 -0.83 4.50 -2.01
CA VAL A 40 -1.79 4.49 -3.12
C VAL A 40 -3.15 4.89 -2.58
N PHE A 41 -3.72 5.96 -3.13
CA PHE A 41 -4.89 6.64 -2.57
C PHE A 41 -6.22 6.11 -3.11
N GLU A 42 -6.20 5.35 -4.20
CA GLU A 42 -7.37 4.81 -4.89
C GLU A 42 -7.12 3.42 -5.47
N GLU A 43 -8.19 2.67 -5.77
CA GLU A 43 -8.08 1.48 -6.61
C GLU A 43 -7.44 1.87 -7.94
N THR A 44 -6.42 1.13 -8.36
CA THR A 44 -5.78 1.38 -9.66
C THR A 44 -5.38 0.09 -10.34
N ARG A 45 -5.69 0.00 -11.64
CA ARG A 45 -5.33 -1.14 -12.50
C ARG A 45 -4.00 -0.94 -13.23
N SER A 46 -3.43 0.25 -13.16
CA SER A 46 -2.17 0.58 -13.81
C SER A 46 -1.37 1.57 -12.96
N LEU A 47 -0.37 1.03 -12.28
CA LEU A 47 0.60 1.78 -11.49
C LEU A 47 1.99 1.67 -12.13
N SER A 48 2.58 2.84 -12.39
CA SER A 48 3.97 2.98 -12.81
C SER A 48 4.86 3.39 -11.62
N GLY A 49 6.17 3.29 -11.78
CA GLY A 49 7.12 3.71 -10.73
C GLY A 49 7.60 2.61 -9.78
N GLY A 50 7.40 1.33 -10.10
CA GLY A 50 7.94 0.24 -9.27
C GLY A 50 7.57 -1.15 -9.75
N VAL A 51 7.67 -2.15 -8.85
CA VAL A 51 7.25 -3.54 -9.12
C VAL A 51 5.73 -3.73 -8.94
N VAL A 52 5.09 -2.86 -8.16
CA VAL A 52 3.62 -2.86 -7.99
C VAL A 52 2.97 -2.28 -9.23
N ARG A 53 1.98 -3.00 -9.78
CA ARG A 53 1.26 -2.67 -11.02
C ARG A 53 -0.21 -2.38 -10.84
N ALA A 54 -0.85 -2.92 -9.82
CA ALA A 54 -2.25 -2.65 -9.49
C ALA A 54 -2.52 -2.96 -8.03
N VAL A 55 -3.54 -2.30 -7.48
CA VAL A 55 -4.12 -2.56 -6.16
C VAL A 55 -5.64 -2.46 -6.27
N ASP A 56 -6.37 -3.30 -5.53
CA ASP A 56 -7.84 -3.30 -5.54
C ASP A 56 -8.48 -2.34 -4.53
N THR A 57 -7.67 -1.67 -3.70
CA THR A 57 -8.11 -0.72 -2.67
C THR A 57 -6.98 0.29 -2.38
N PRO A 58 -7.28 1.46 -1.78
CA PRO A 58 -6.25 2.31 -1.19
C PRO A 58 -5.41 1.52 -0.18
N VAL A 59 -4.07 1.66 -0.24
CA VAL A 59 -3.16 0.80 0.52
C VAL A 59 -1.78 1.44 0.68
N LEU A 60 -1.08 1.06 1.76
CA LEU A 60 0.32 1.37 1.99
C LEU A 60 1.18 0.12 1.73
N LEU A 61 2.25 0.27 0.96
CA LEU A 61 3.13 -0.83 0.57
C LEU A 61 4.60 -0.44 0.77
N LEU A 62 5.42 -1.42 1.14
CA LEU A 62 6.88 -1.34 1.04
C LEU A 62 7.40 -2.53 0.25
N THR A 63 8.29 -2.29 -0.71
CA THR A 63 8.97 -3.34 -1.47
C THR A 63 10.47 -3.19 -1.36
N ARG A 64 11.20 -4.30 -1.23
CA ARG A 64 12.67 -4.33 -1.32
C ARG A 64 13.11 -5.58 -2.07
N ALA A 65 13.90 -5.40 -3.13
CA ALA A 65 14.57 -6.51 -3.79
C ALA A 65 15.67 -7.07 -2.87
N ASP A 66 15.81 -8.39 -2.84
CA ASP A 66 16.79 -9.09 -2.03
C ASP A 66 17.30 -10.33 -2.78
N GLY A 67 18.26 -10.10 -3.69
CA GLY A 67 18.66 -11.10 -4.70
C GLY A 67 17.50 -11.44 -5.63
N ASP A 68 17.22 -12.74 -5.79
CA ASP A 68 16.08 -13.26 -6.55
C ASP A 68 14.76 -13.27 -5.76
N ALA A 69 14.73 -12.62 -4.60
CA ALA A 69 13.54 -12.48 -3.78
C ALA A 69 13.02 -11.04 -3.74
N LEU A 70 11.74 -10.91 -3.44
CA LEU A 70 11.07 -9.66 -3.16
C LEU A 70 10.49 -9.70 -1.75
N VAL A 71 10.92 -8.78 -0.90
CA VAL A 71 10.26 -8.53 0.39
C VAL A 71 9.14 -7.51 0.13
N LEU A 72 7.92 -7.90 0.48
CA LEU A 72 6.71 -7.08 0.33
C LEU A 72 6.02 -6.94 1.68
N SER A 73 5.76 -5.71 2.10
CA SER A 73 4.90 -5.39 3.25
C SER A 73 3.67 -4.63 2.78
N VAL A 74 2.50 -5.01 3.28
CA VAL A 74 1.19 -4.46 2.90
C VAL A 74 0.42 -4.06 4.14
N CYS A 75 -0.17 -2.88 4.13
CA CYS A 75 -1.04 -2.36 5.19
C CYS A 75 -2.25 -1.67 4.56
N ASP A 76 -3.45 -2.14 4.89
CA ASP A 76 -4.69 -1.37 4.64
C ASP A 76 -4.87 -0.39 5.81
N PRO A 77 -4.71 0.92 5.60
CA PRO A 77 -4.83 1.90 6.69
C PRO A 77 -6.29 2.10 7.14
N ASP A 78 -7.28 1.66 6.36
CA ASP A 78 -8.68 1.76 6.74
C ASP A 78 -9.03 0.70 7.79
N LEU A 79 -9.47 1.15 8.97
CA LEU A 79 -9.90 0.28 10.05
C LEU A 79 -11.25 -0.39 9.79
N ARG A 80 -12.06 0.16 8.87
CA ARG A 80 -13.38 -0.35 8.50
C ARG A 80 -14.28 -0.56 9.73
N LEU A 81 -14.33 0.45 10.59
CA LEU A 81 -15.21 0.48 11.78
C LEU A 81 -16.70 0.50 11.40
N TYR A 82 -16.98 0.95 10.18
CA TYR A 82 -18.25 0.91 9.48
C TYR A 82 -18.00 0.77 7.97
N GLU A 83 -19.02 0.36 7.23
CA GLU A 83 -18.96 0.24 5.76
C GLU A 83 -19.61 1.45 5.08
N GLY A 84 -19.04 1.88 3.97
CA GLY A 84 -19.56 2.99 3.18
C GLY A 84 -19.45 4.34 3.90
N ARG A 85 -20.43 5.21 3.68
CA ARG A 85 -20.45 6.58 4.22
C ARG A 85 -21.33 6.64 5.47
N ASP A 86 -20.86 7.34 6.50
CA ASP A 86 -21.68 7.63 7.68
C ASP A 86 -22.71 8.72 7.36
N GLU A 87 -23.86 8.33 6.81
CA GLU A 87 -24.90 9.25 6.33
C GLU A 87 -25.42 10.22 7.40
N ALA A 88 -25.35 9.88 8.68
CA ALA A 88 -25.81 10.81 9.72
C ALA A 88 -24.90 12.04 9.86
N GLN A 89 -23.69 12.01 9.31
CA GLN A 89 -22.78 13.15 9.23
C GLN A 89 -23.10 14.09 8.06
N TYR A 90 -24.12 13.76 7.25
CA TYR A 90 -24.48 14.50 6.05
C TYR A 90 -25.94 14.96 6.11
N GLU A 91 -26.19 16.18 5.63
CA GLU A 91 -27.54 16.70 5.42
C GLU A 91 -27.63 17.23 3.99
N LYS A 92 -28.65 16.79 3.24
CA LYS A 92 -28.84 17.15 1.82
C LYS A 92 -27.59 16.90 0.95
N GLY A 93 -26.75 15.93 1.33
CA GLY A 93 -25.54 15.56 0.62
C GLY A 93 -24.27 16.31 1.03
N GLU A 94 -24.37 17.32 1.90
CA GLU A 94 -23.22 18.07 2.42
C GLU A 94 -22.81 17.54 3.79
N TYR A 95 -21.50 17.44 4.03
CA TYR A 95 -20.96 17.06 5.33
C TYR A 95 -21.22 18.18 6.34
N THR A 96 -21.98 17.89 7.40
CA THR A 96 -22.33 18.88 8.44
C THR A 96 -21.44 18.76 9.68
N GLY A 97 -20.90 17.57 9.96
CA GLY A 97 -19.96 17.36 11.08
C GLY A 97 -20.52 17.64 12.47
N HIS A 98 -21.85 17.77 12.62
CA HIS A 98 -22.48 18.10 13.91
C HIS A 98 -22.39 16.96 14.93
N TRP A 99 -22.10 15.74 14.51
CA TRP A 99 -21.95 14.59 15.40
C TRP A 99 -20.48 14.37 15.76
N SER A 100 -20.20 14.46 17.06
CA SER A 100 -18.91 14.08 17.61
C SER A 100 -18.60 12.61 17.32
N PRO A 101 -17.32 12.24 17.07
CA PRO A 101 -16.90 10.84 17.00
C PRO A 101 -17.37 10.00 18.21
N TYR A 102 -17.48 10.62 19.39
CA TYR A 102 -17.92 9.94 20.62
C TYR A 102 -19.41 9.59 20.66
N SER A 103 -20.23 10.14 19.76
CA SER A 103 -21.67 9.83 19.69
C SER A 103 -22.00 8.81 18.59
N ARG A 104 -20.99 8.28 17.89
CA ARG A 104 -21.21 7.42 16.73
C ARG A 104 -21.41 5.97 17.17
N PRO A 105 -22.33 5.22 16.54
CA PRO A 105 -22.60 3.83 16.92
C PRO A 105 -21.40 2.91 16.67
N TRP A 106 -20.51 3.28 15.75
CA TRP A 106 -19.30 2.53 15.41
C TRP A 106 -18.11 2.84 16.33
N LEU A 107 -18.26 3.70 17.34
CA LEU A 107 -17.18 4.07 18.28
C LEU A 107 -16.52 2.85 18.94
N THR A 108 -17.32 1.84 19.27
CA THR A 108 -16.87 0.60 19.91
C THR A 108 -16.84 -0.59 18.94
N SER A 109 -17.01 -0.35 17.64
CA SER A 109 -16.86 -1.39 16.63
C SER A 109 -15.41 -1.88 16.61
N PRO A 110 -15.15 -3.19 16.53
CA PRO A 110 -13.83 -3.68 16.18
C PRO A 110 -13.49 -3.32 14.73
N SER A 111 -12.21 -3.35 14.38
CA SER A 111 -11.79 -3.28 12.98
C SER A 111 -12.30 -4.48 12.19
N THR A 112 -12.78 -4.24 10.97
CA THR A 112 -13.24 -5.31 10.08
C THR A 112 -12.09 -5.77 9.17
N PRO A 113 -11.74 -7.06 9.15
CA PRO A 113 -10.70 -7.56 8.27
C PRO A 113 -11.04 -7.39 6.79
N HIS A 114 -10.05 -7.04 5.98
CA HIS A 114 -10.17 -6.82 4.55
C HIS A 114 -9.23 -7.72 3.74
N MET A 115 -9.63 -8.05 2.52
CA MET A 115 -8.80 -8.82 1.58
C MET A 115 -8.23 -7.89 0.52
N VAL A 116 -6.99 -7.48 0.70
CA VAL A 116 -6.25 -6.65 -0.26
C VAL A 116 -5.63 -7.54 -1.33
N ARG A 117 -5.72 -7.14 -2.60
CA ARG A 117 -4.97 -7.74 -3.71
C ARG A 117 -3.99 -6.74 -4.29
N VAL A 118 -2.75 -7.18 -4.42
CA VAL A 118 -1.66 -6.42 -5.04
C VAL A 118 -1.17 -7.18 -6.26
N THR A 119 -1.19 -6.56 -7.43
CA THR A 119 -0.59 -7.12 -8.64
C THR A 119 0.84 -6.65 -8.76
N LEU A 120 1.76 -7.60 -8.89
CA LEU A 120 3.19 -7.38 -9.04
C LEU A 120 3.62 -7.71 -10.46
N GLU A 121 4.58 -6.94 -10.97
CA GLU A 121 5.35 -7.27 -12.16
C GLU A 121 6.24 -8.50 -11.89
N GLY A 122 6.24 -9.46 -12.80
CA GLY A 122 7.00 -10.69 -12.68
C GLY A 122 6.21 -11.85 -12.05
N ARG A 123 6.78 -13.04 -12.19
CA ARG A 123 6.27 -14.28 -11.62
C ARG A 123 6.90 -14.54 -10.27
N TRP A 124 6.07 -14.62 -9.24
CA TRP A 124 6.49 -14.72 -7.85
C TRP A 124 5.73 -15.85 -7.15
N ARG A 125 6.42 -16.51 -6.24
CA ARG A 125 5.86 -17.56 -5.39
C ARG A 125 6.09 -17.24 -3.92
N ALA A 126 5.07 -17.44 -3.11
CA ALA A 126 5.20 -17.41 -1.65
C ALA A 126 5.63 -18.79 -1.12
N GLN A 127 6.38 -18.81 -0.02
CA GLN A 127 6.68 -20.05 0.68
C GLN A 127 5.41 -20.66 1.28
N PRO A 128 5.32 -22.00 1.42
CA PRO A 128 4.21 -22.65 2.10
C PRO A 128 4.01 -22.07 3.50
N GLY A 129 2.76 -21.72 3.84
CA GLY A 129 2.40 -21.14 5.14
C GLY A 129 2.64 -19.64 5.28
N ALA A 130 3.11 -18.95 4.22
CA ALA A 130 3.16 -17.49 4.22
C ALA A 130 1.75 -16.90 4.42
N PRO A 131 1.62 -15.74 5.10
CA PRO A 131 0.33 -15.07 5.34
C PRO A 131 -0.19 -14.34 4.07
N CYS A 132 -0.10 -14.98 2.91
CA CYS A 132 -0.62 -14.48 1.65
C CYS A 132 -1.00 -15.64 0.70
N THR A 133 -1.80 -15.32 -0.31
CA THR A 133 -2.03 -16.19 -1.47
C THR A 133 -1.34 -15.58 -2.69
N THR A 134 -0.87 -16.41 -3.62
CA THR A 134 -0.25 -15.98 -4.87
C THR A 134 -0.88 -16.69 -6.06
N VAL A 135 -1.28 -15.92 -7.08
CA VAL A 135 -1.78 -16.44 -8.36
C VAL A 135 -0.98 -15.78 -9.48
N VAL A 136 -0.34 -16.58 -10.32
CA VAL A 136 0.37 -16.08 -11.51
C VAL A 136 -0.65 -15.87 -12.63
N ASP A 137 -0.62 -14.70 -13.25
CA ASP A 137 -1.45 -14.30 -14.39
C ASP A 137 -0.56 -13.68 -15.47
N GLY A 138 -0.32 -14.41 -16.55
CA GLY A 138 0.62 -14.01 -17.60
C GLY A 138 2.06 -13.88 -17.09
N ASP A 139 2.62 -12.67 -17.16
CA ASP A 139 3.94 -12.28 -16.65
C ASP A 139 3.87 -11.60 -15.27
N ARG A 140 2.68 -11.53 -14.67
CA ARG A 140 2.42 -10.88 -13.38
C ARG A 140 2.00 -11.88 -12.31
N THR A 141 2.02 -11.41 -11.07
CA THR A 141 1.53 -12.17 -9.91
C THR A 141 0.55 -11.33 -9.11
N VAL A 142 -0.64 -11.86 -8.87
CA VAL A 142 -1.60 -11.29 -7.91
C VAL A 142 -1.34 -11.91 -6.55
N VAL A 143 -1.08 -11.06 -5.55
CA VAL A 143 -0.83 -11.47 -4.16
C VAL A 143 -1.98 -10.97 -3.29
N GLY A 144 -2.66 -11.90 -2.62
CA GLY A 144 -3.78 -11.62 -1.71
C GLY A 144 -3.34 -11.61 -0.25
N PHE A 145 -3.77 -10.60 0.50
CA PHE A 145 -3.48 -10.42 1.93
C PHE A 145 -4.76 -10.23 2.72
N ARG A 146 -4.84 -10.88 3.88
CA ARG A 146 -5.85 -10.57 4.89
C ARG A 146 -5.27 -9.51 5.84
N THR A 147 -5.80 -8.29 5.79
CA THR A 147 -5.40 -7.15 6.64
C THR A 147 -6.47 -6.86 7.70
N VAL A 148 -6.06 -6.29 8.83
CA VAL A 148 -6.94 -5.82 9.91
C VAL A 148 -6.16 -4.86 10.81
N ASP A 149 -6.86 -3.97 11.53
CA ASP A 149 -6.29 -3.06 12.54
C ASP A 149 -5.23 -2.06 12.02
N GLY A 150 -5.12 -1.85 10.71
CA GLY A 150 -4.00 -1.09 10.14
C GLY A 150 -2.63 -1.74 10.40
N ARG A 151 -2.59 -3.05 10.67
CA ARG A 151 -1.35 -3.77 10.94
C ARG A 151 -0.70 -4.22 9.63
N PRO A 152 0.61 -4.00 9.46
CA PRO A 152 1.31 -4.48 8.28
C PRO A 152 1.45 -6.00 8.29
N VAL A 153 1.25 -6.61 7.14
CA VAL A 153 1.60 -8.02 6.86
C VAL A 153 2.82 -8.02 5.95
N GLN A 154 3.86 -8.76 6.32
CA GLN A 154 5.09 -8.85 5.52
C GLN A 154 5.31 -10.27 5.04
N VAL A 155 5.72 -10.40 3.77
CA VAL A 155 6.06 -11.67 3.12
C VAL A 155 7.35 -11.55 2.33
N ARG A 156 8.04 -12.68 2.16
CA ARG A 156 9.15 -12.84 1.21
C ARG A 156 8.66 -13.72 0.07
N LEU A 157 8.74 -13.21 -1.14
CA LEU A 157 8.40 -13.91 -2.37
C LEU A 157 9.68 -14.27 -3.11
N THR A 158 9.72 -15.46 -3.72
CA THR A 158 10.83 -15.89 -4.58
C THR A 158 10.39 -15.83 -6.04
N LYS A 159 11.27 -15.37 -6.91
CA LYS A 159 10.99 -15.33 -8.35
C LYS A 159 10.82 -16.75 -8.89
N GLU A 160 9.81 -16.96 -9.74
CA GLU A 160 9.69 -18.21 -10.48
C GLU A 160 10.64 -18.18 -11.68
N SER A 161 11.36 -19.29 -11.89
CA SER A 161 12.24 -19.53 -13.03
C SER A 161 11.45 -19.74 -14.32
#